data_AF-A3BC22-F1
#
_entry.id   AF-A3BC22-F1
#
_cell.length_a   1.000
_cell.length_b   1.000
_cell.length_c   1.000
_cell.angle_alpha   90.00
_cell.angle_beta   90.00
_cell.angle_gamma   90.00
#
_symmetry.space_group_name_H-M   'P 1'
#
loop_
_entity.id
_entity.type
_entity.pdbx_description
1 polymer ?
#
loop_
_entity_poly.entity_id
_entity_poly.type
_entity_poly.pdbx_seq_one_letter_code
_entity_poly.pdbx_strand_id
1 'polypeptide(L)'
;MASHVDPLVVGRVIGDVVDLFVPTTAMSVRFGTKDLTNGCEIKPSVAAAPPAVQIAGRVNELFALVMTDPDAPSPSEPTMREWLHWLVVNIPGGTDPSQGKQQPEAV
;
A
#
# COMPACT_ATOMS: atom_id res chain seq x y z
N MET A 1 15.99 -11.68 23.64
CA MET A 1 15.92 -11.25 22.23
C MET A 1 14.46 -10.94 21.96
N ALA A 2 14.08 -9.67 21.77
CA ALA A 2 12.69 -9.33 21.50
C ALA A 2 12.32 -9.93 20.14
N SER A 3 11.46 -10.95 20.15
CA SER A 3 10.83 -11.50 18.95
C SER A 3 9.93 -10.42 18.38
N HIS A 4 10.48 -9.59 17.50
CA HIS A 4 9.74 -8.52 16.84
C HIS A 4 8.74 -9.19 15.90
N VAL A 5 7.49 -9.33 16.35
CA VAL A 5 6.41 -9.86 15.52
C VAL A 5 6.22 -8.89 14.35
N ASP A 6 6.08 -9.41 13.14
CA ASP A 6 5.92 -8.59 11.94
C ASP A 6 4.66 -7.70 12.10
N PRO A 7 4.78 -6.37 11.98
CA PRO A 7 3.64 -5.46 12.06
C PRO A 7 2.48 -5.82 11.12
N LEU A 8 2.76 -6.42 9.96
CA LEU A 8 1.74 -6.85 9.01
C LEU A 8 0.95 -8.06 9.50
N VAL A 9 1.58 -8.93 10.31
CA VAL A 9 0.90 -10.04 10.99
C VAL A 9 0.08 -9.51 12.17
N VAL A 10 0.64 -8.59 12.96
CA VAL A 10 -0.08 -7.97 14.10
C VAL A 10 -1.33 -7.22 13.61
N GLY A 11 -1.21 -6.51 12.48
CA GLY A 11 -2.31 -5.80 11.84
C GLY A 11 -3.26 -6.67 11.03
N ARG A 12 -3.09 -8.02 11.03
CA ARG A 12 -3.86 -9.00 10.24
C ARG A 12 -3.84 -8.77 8.72
N VAL A 13 -3.03 -7.87 8.21
CA VAL A 13 -2.85 -7.63 6.77
C VAL A 13 -2.36 -8.91 6.10
N ILE A 14 -1.36 -9.57 6.70
CA ILE A 14 -1.02 -10.95 6.35
C ILE A 14 -2.09 -11.87 6.95
N GLY A 15 -2.81 -12.58 6.09
CA GLY A 15 -3.95 -13.43 6.44
C GLY A 15 -5.27 -12.89 5.87
N ASP A 16 -5.57 -11.61 6.09
CA ASP A 16 -6.82 -11.02 5.59
C ASP A 16 -6.73 -10.52 4.15
N VAL A 17 -5.57 -9.98 3.75
CA VAL A 17 -5.38 -9.32 2.44
C VAL A 17 -4.33 -10.02 1.59
N VAL A 18 -3.20 -10.39 2.20
CA VAL A 18 -2.09 -11.04 1.50
C VAL A 18 -1.63 -12.30 2.23
N ASP A 19 -1.12 -13.27 1.47
CA ASP A 19 -0.46 -14.44 2.04
C ASP A 19 0.89 -14.07 2.68
N LEU A 20 1.42 -14.95 3.52
CA LEU A 20 2.76 -14.78 4.08
C LEU A 20 3.81 -14.71 2.96
N PHE A 21 4.59 -13.63 2.94
CA PHE A 21 5.64 -13.40 1.95
C PHE A 21 6.91 -12.87 2.61
N VAL A 22 8.03 -12.97 1.89
CA VAL A 22 9.30 -12.36 2.31
C VAL A 22 9.49 -11.07 1.52
N PRO A 23 9.53 -9.88 2.15
CA PRO A 23 9.74 -8.62 1.44
C PRO A 23 11.12 -8.58 0.76
N THR A 24 11.15 -8.43 -0.55
CA THR A 24 12.40 -8.37 -1.35
C THR A 24 12.73 -6.96 -1.84
N THR A 25 11.71 -6.11 -1.95
CA THR A 25 11.81 -4.79 -2.55
C THR A 25 11.38 -3.74 -1.54
N ALA A 26 12.24 -2.77 -1.29
CA ALA A 26 11.93 -1.65 -0.41
C ALA A 26 10.98 -0.67 -1.11
N MET A 27 9.94 -0.23 -0.41
CA MET A 27 9.03 0.81 -0.85
C MET A 27 8.87 1.83 0.28
N SER A 28 8.88 3.12 -0.05
CA SER A 28 8.54 4.19 0.88
C SER A 28 7.32 4.94 0.39
N VAL A 29 6.44 5.30 1.32
CA VAL A 29 5.20 6.04 1.05
C VAL A 29 5.15 7.22 2.00
N ARG A 30 4.80 8.41 1.49
CA ARG A 30 4.72 9.65 2.26
C ARG A 30 3.45 10.41 1.90
N PHE A 31 2.69 10.80 2.92
CA PHE A 31 1.56 11.72 2.76
C PHE A 31 1.97 13.12 3.24
N GLY A 32 2.09 14.06 2.31
CA GLY A 32 2.59 15.42 2.61
C GLY A 32 4.00 15.37 3.18
N THR A 33 4.15 15.72 4.46
CA THR A 33 5.43 15.69 5.19
C THR A 33 5.60 14.45 6.09
N LYS A 34 4.60 13.57 6.15
CA LYS A 34 4.58 12.42 7.07
C LYS A 34 4.90 11.11 6.33
N ASP A 35 5.99 10.47 6.71
CA ASP A 35 6.33 9.13 6.23
C ASP A 35 5.36 8.10 6.82
N LEU A 36 4.84 7.23 5.96
CA LEU A 36 3.96 6.14 6.34
C LEU A 36 4.78 5.00 6.96
N THR A 37 4.34 4.53 8.12
CA THR A 37 4.88 3.34 8.79
C THR A 37 3.73 2.41 9.15
N ASN A 38 3.98 1.10 9.17
CA ASN A 38 2.94 0.10 9.46
C ASN A 38 2.28 0.37 10.82
N GLY A 39 0.95 0.47 10.83
CA GLY A 39 0.16 0.80 12.03
C GLY A 39 0.07 2.29 12.38
N CYS A 40 0.64 3.18 11.57
CA CYS A 40 0.54 4.62 11.79
C CYS A 40 -0.81 5.18 11.32
N GLU A 41 -1.47 5.97 12.17
CA GLU A 41 -2.71 6.64 11.82
C GLU A 41 -2.45 7.88 10.94
N ILE A 42 -3.15 7.96 9.80
CA ILE A 42 -3.13 9.09 8.88
C ILE A 42 -4.52 9.72 8.85
N LYS A 43 -4.59 11.04 9.04
CA LYS A 43 -5.87 11.76 8.98
C LYS A 43 -6.38 11.79 7.53
N PRO A 44 -7.69 11.59 7.29
CA PRO A 44 -8.27 11.67 5.96
C PRO A 44 -7.97 12.98 5.22
N SER A 45 -7.89 14.11 5.94
CA SER A 45 -7.53 15.41 5.36
C SER A 45 -6.12 15.46 4.76
N VAL A 46 -5.20 14.65 5.26
CA VAL A 46 -3.82 14.52 4.77
C VAL A 46 -3.73 13.48 3.66
N ALA A 47 -4.60 12.46 3.68
CA ALA A 47 -4.71 11.42 2.66
C ALA A 47 -5.59 11.81 1.46
N ALA A 48 -6.13 13.03 1.44
CA ALA A 48 -6.97 13.53 0.35
C ALA A 48 -6.21 13.71 -0.99
N ALA A 49 -4.89 13.89 -0.93
CA ALA A 49 -4.02 13.94 -2.09
C ALA A 49 -3.23 12.62 -2.25
N PRO A 50 -2.88 12.23 -3.48
CA PRO A 50 -2.05 11.04 -3.71
C PRO A 50 -0.72 11.13 -2.94
N PRO A 51 -0.28 10.04 -2.28
CA PRO A 51 1.00 10.03 -1.58
C PRO A 51 2.17 10.04 -2.56
N ALA A 52 3.31 10.54 -2.10
CA ALA A 52 4.58 10.32 -2.76
C ALA A 52 5.04 8.90 -2.46
N VAL A 53 5.28 8.10 -3.50
CA VAL A 53 5.71 6.70 -3.37
C VAL A 53 7.02 6.51 -4.11
N GLN A 54 7.98 5.82 -3.50
CA GLN A 54 9.23 5.47 -4.14
C GLN A 54 9.47 3.96 -4.02
N ILE A 55 9.68 3.31 -5.15
CA ILE A 55 9.86 1.85 -5.22
C ILE A 55 11.33 1.59 -5.59
N ALA A 56 12.06 0.89 -4.72
CA ALA A 56 13.40 0.42 -5.06
C ALA A 56 13.34 -0.66 -6.15
N GLY A 57 14.42 -0.87 -6.88
CA GLY A 57 14.48 -1.91 -7.91
C GLY A 57 15.28 -1.46 -9.12
N ARG A 58 15.31 -2.30 -10.14
CA ARG A 58 15.99 -2.00 -11.41
C ARG A 58 14.98 -1.50 -12.44
N VAL A 59 15.43 -0.65 -13.36
CA VAL A 59 14.57 -0.09 -14.42
C VAL A 59 13.92 -1.16 -15.32
N ASN A 60 14.53 -2.36 -15.40
CA ASN A 60 14.00 -3.48 -16.18
C ASN A 60 12.93 -4.30 -15.44
N GLU A 61 12.69 -4.01 -14.17
CA GLU A 61 11.64 -4.63 -13.36
C GLU A 61 10.41 -3.73 -13.39
N LEU A 62 9.24 -4.32 -13.62
CA LEU A 62 7.96 -3.61 -13.60
C LEU A 62 7.18 -4.01 -12.36
N PHE A 63 6.69 -3.02 -11.63
CA PHE A 63 5.92 -3.16 -10.41
C PHE A 63 4.47 -2.71 -10.62
N ALA A 64 3.59 -3.26 -9.80
CA ALA A 64 2.22 -2.79 -9.64
C ALA A 64 2.02 -2.30 -8.21
N LEU A 65 1.41 -1.13 -8.05
CA LEU A 65 1.03 -0.55 -6.78
C LEU A 65 -0.49 -0.66 -6.64
N VAL A 66 -0.93 -1.26 -5.52
CA VAL A 66 -2.33 -1.42 -5.16
C VAL A 66 -2.55 -0.80 -3.79
N MET A 67 -3.53 0.10 -3.69
CA MET A 67 -4.04 0.64 -2.43
C MET A 67 -5.49 0.20 -2.29
N THR A 68 -5.77 -0.65 -1.30
CA THR A 68 -7.09 -1.22 -1.05
C THR A 68 -7.48 -1.05 0.42
N ASP A 69 -8.77 -0.88 0.69
CA ASP A 69 -9.34 -0.88 2.03
C ASP A 69 -10.12 -2.19 2.25
N PRO A 70 -9.59 -3.11 3.08
CA PRO A 70 -10.27 -4.35 3.38
C PRO A 70 -11.42 -4.17 4.39
N ASP A 71 -11.52 -3.03 5.06
CA ASP A 71 -12.44 -2.84 6.18
C ASP A 71 -13.64 -1.96 5.80
N ALA A 72 -13.92 -1.81 4.51
CA ALA A 72 -15.03 -1.00 4.02
C ALA A 72 -16.39 -1.73 4.15
N PRO A 73 -17.47 -1.06 4.63
CA PRO A 73 -17.53 0.31 5.21
C PRO A 73 -17.07 0.41 6.67
N SER A 74 -17.00 -0.71 7.39
CA SER A 74 -16.51 -0.77 8.77
C SER A 74 -15.79 -2.09 9.00
N PRO A 75 -14.70 -2.11 9.80
CA PRO A 75 -13.99 -3.35 10.15
C PRO A 75 -14.88 -4.39 10.82
N SER A 76 -16.00 -3.97 11.44
CA SER A 76 -16.98 -4.87 12.05
C SER A 76 -17.97 -5.47 11.04
N GLU A 77 -18.21 -4.79 9.92
CA GLU A 77 -19.15 -5.19 8.87
C GLU A 77 -18.55 -4.90 7.48
N PRO A 78 -17.52 -5.66 7.06
CA PRO A 78 -16.78 -5.41 5.82
C PRO A 78 -17.55 -5.92 4.59
N THR A 79 -18.78 -5.44 4.41
CA THR A 79 -19.69 -5.86 3.31
C THR A 79 -19.23 -5.41 1.93
N MET A 80 -18.30 -4.43 1.86
CA MET A 80 -17.70 -3.91 0.64
C MET A 80 -16.19 -4.21 0.55
N ARG A 81 -15.68 -5.19 1.32
CA ARG A 81 -14.32 -5.71 1.14
C ARG A 81 -14.24 -6.36 -0.25
N GLU A 82 -13.36 -5.93 -1.16
CA GLU A 82 -12.25 -4.98 -1.06
C GLU A 82 -12.56 -3.66 -1.81
N TRP A 83 -12.34 -2.50 -1.17
CA TRP A 83 -12.50 -1.22 -1.85
C TRP A 83 -11.18 -0.72 -2.45
N LEU A 84 -11.08 -0.72 -3.78
CA LEU A 84 -9.88 -0.31 -4.49
C LEU A 84 -9.77 1.22 -4.57
N HIS A 85 -8.84 1.80 -3.82
CA HIS A 85 -8.56 3.24 -3.83
C HIS A 85 -7.58 3.67 -4.92
N TRP A 86 -6.59 2.84 -5.23
CA TRP A 86 -5.58 3.20 -6.23
C TRP A 86 -4.95 1.98 -6.86
N LEU A 87 -4.89 1.96 -8.19
CA LEU A 87 -4.20 0.93 -8.96
C LEU A 87 -3.30 1.59 -10.01
N VAL A 88 -2.00 1.34 -9.90
CA VAL A 88 -1.01 1.77 -10.88
C VAL A 88 -0.18 0.57 -11.28
N VAL A 89 -0.08 0.31 -12.59
CA VAL A 89 0.67 -0.83 -13.13
C VAL A 89 1.83 -0.35 -13.98
N ASN A 90 2.77 -1.24 -14.30
CA ASN A 90 3.93 -0.95 -15.15
C ASN A 90 4.83 0.17 -14.61
N ILE A 91 5.01 0.25 -13.29
CA ILE A 91 5.94 1.20 -12.66
C ILE A 91 7.36 0.64 -12.79
N PRO A 92 8.31 1.34 -13.45
CA PRO A 92 9.70 0.90 -13.48
C PRO A 92 10.34 0.87 -12.09
N GLY A 93 11.18 -0.13 -11.81
CA GLY A 93 11.94 -0.18 -10.57
C GLY A 93 12.90 1.01 -10.44
N GLY A 94 13.00 1.54 -9.21
CA GLY A 94 13.80 2.73 -8.92
C GLY A 94 13.07 4.06 -9.20
N THR A 95 11.80 4.03 -9.59
CA THR A 95 10.98 5.22 -9.87
C THR A 95 9.76 5.31 -8.95
N ASP A 96 8.85 6.22 -9.28
CA ASP A 96 7.59 6.46 -8.59
C ASP A 96 6.37 6.15 -9.50
N PRO A 97 5.14 6.09 -8.95
CA PRO A 97 3.93 5.76 -9.70
C PRO A 97 3.60 6.72 -10.86
N SER A 98 4.16 7.92 -10.92
CA SER A 98 3.96 8.83 -12.07
C SER A 98 4.52 8.27 -13.38
N GLN A 99 5.47 7.34 -13.30
CA GLN A 99 6.06 6.67 -14.45
C GLN A 99 5.30 5.40 -14.85
N GLY A 100 4.27 5.01 -14.09
CA GLY A 100 3.39 3.90 -14.40
C GLY A 100 2.12 4.32 -15.14
N LYS A 101 1.23 3.34 -15.36
CA LYS A 101 -0.10 3.53 -15.92
C LYS A 101 -1.15 3.37 -14.82
N GLN A 102 -1.80 4.47 -14.46
CA GLN A 102 -2.94 4.44 -13.55
C GLN A 102 -4.14 3.79 -14.24
N GLN A 103 -4.81 2.90 -13.53
CA GLN A 103 -6.08 2.31 -13.94
C GLN A 103 -7.24 3.09 -13.31
N PRO A 104 -8.39 3.21 -13.99
CA PRO A 104 -9.59 3.78 -13.40
C PRO A 104 -10.03 2.93 -12.21
N GLU A 105 -10.60 3.58 -11.19
CA GLU A 105 -11.26 2.88 -10.07
C GLU A 105 -12.32 1.93 -10.64
N ALA A 106 -12.30 0.68 -10.19
CA ALA A 106 -13.36 -0.27 -10.52
C ALA A 106 -14.59 0.12 -9.68
N VAL A 107 -15.55 0.77 -10.34
CA VAL A 107 -16.87 1.10 -9.78
C VAL A 107 -17.71 -0.17 -9.63
#